data_AF-A0A7X0ICB0-F1
#
_entry.id   AF-A0A7X0ICB0-F1
#
_cell.length_a   1.000
_cell.length_b   1.000
_cell.length_c   1.000
_cell.angle_alpha   90.00
_cell.angle_beta   90.00
_cell.angle_gamma   90.00
#
_symmetry.space_group_name_H-M   'P 1'
#
loop_
_entity.id
_entity.type
_entity.pdbx_description
1 polymer ?
#
loop_
_entity_poly.entity_id
_entity_poly.type
_entity_poly.pdbx_seq_one_letter_code
_entity_poly.pdbx_strand_id
1 'polypeptide(L)'
;MTGPIVRLLAGVFLFGLGLAGPANAAVDDDRESRDARTVYCLLPEHRRDLAEAVVVLRLVTPGPSPAATRRVPSPSASPHVTSPAAVPSSPSADDVWVEGKWISLLDWRTGHQAAFDKACDALIGADPQRLRDDASIWPGLIGGMVPVAVGALLTLVATAWHVRRDRAAKVAMDLRTAAVAYRRAGVEYIKQWRGDGNTPEDREVQAAQHALEGQLSVMAGLRLAGAKRCRLLLTEMYERQEPPWGSSGQWKRQRKADLTKFSAQCFKELEHEVHTVMAAARDAERLLPRPRAGWGGLRALTGGVRDRARKMKALGRKKS
;
A
#
# COMPACT_ATOMS: atom_id res chain seq x y z
N MET A 1 48.49 -19.67 15.48
CA MET A 1 48.36 -19.43 14.02
C MET A 1 47.42 -20.47 13.43
N THR A 2 46.13 -20.14 13.37
CA THR A 2 45.05 -20.78 12.56
C THR A 2 43.80 -19.93 12.81
N GLY A 3 43.34 -19.23 11.77
CA GLY A 3 42.47 -18.04 11.89
C GLY A 3 40.96 -18.33 11.83
N PRO A 4 40.11 -17.44 12.37
CA PRO A 4 38.66 -17.49 12.23
C PRO A 4 38.17 -16.53 11.13
N ILE A 5 38.23 -16.96 9.86
CA ILE A 5 37.65 -16.19 8.72
C ILE A 5 36.44 -16.92 8.09
N VAL A 6 36.05 -18.11 8.58
CA VAL A 6 35.03 -18.94 7.90
C VAL A 6 33.60 -18.77 8.44
N ARG A 7 33.32 -17.89 9.41
CA ARG A 7 31.97 -17.77 10.02
C ARG A 7 31.10 -16.60 9.52
N LEU A 8 31.49 -15.91 8.44
CA LEU A 8 30.77 -14.72 7.95
C LEU A 8 29.85 -14.95 6.73
N LEU A 9 29.65 -16.19 6.26
CA LEU A 9 28.85 -16.47 5.05
C LEU A 9 27.73 -17.50 5.23
N ALA A 10 27.23 -17.70 6.45
CA ALA A 10 26.08 -18.56 6.71
C ALA A 10 25.03 -17.83 7.55
N GLY A 11 24.23 -16.97 6.90
CA GLY A 11 23.14 -16.27 7.56
C GLY A 11 22.27 -15.39 6.66
N VAL A 12 22.23 -15.66 5.34
CA VAL A 12 21.44 -14.89 4.34
C VAL A 12 20.31 -15.71 3.71
N PHE A 13 20.07 -16.96 4.13
CA PHE A 13 19.00 -17.77 3.54
C PHE A 13 18.16 -18.43 4.64
N LEU A 14 17.01 -17.82 4.95
CA LEU A 14 15.73 -18.43 5.40
C LEU A 14 14.88 -17.41 6.15
N PHE A 15 14.15 -16.54 5.44
CA PHE A 15 12.92 -15.93 5.97
C PHE A 15 11.95 -15.63 4.81
N GLY A 16 11.62 -16.70 4.08
CA GLY A 16 10.44 -16.76 3.22
C GLY A 16 9.45 -17.72 3.86
N LEU A 17 8.18 -17.29 3.91
CA LEU A 17 6.96 -18.03 4.28
C LEU A 17 6.74 -18.33 5.78
N GLY A 18 5.70 -17.71 6.34
CA GLY A 18 4.98 -18.28 7.49
C GLY A 18 4.58 -17.32 8.62
N LEU A 19 3.81 -16.26 8.34
CA LEU A 19 3.02 -15.60 9.40
C LEU A 19 1.58 -15.37 8.92
N ALA A 20 0.77 -16.41 9.06
CA ALA A 20 -0.66 -16.29 9.19
C ALA A 20 -0.97 -15.83 10.64
N GLY A 21 -1.29 -14.55 10.79
CA GLY A 21 -1.89 -13.95 12.00
C GLY A 21 -3.30 -13.42 11.67
N PRO A 22 -4.17 -13.17 12.67
CA PRO A 22 -5.62 -13.19 12.50
C PRO A 22 -6.12 -12.06 11.60
N ALA A 23 -6.47 -12.43 10.37
CA ALA A 23 -7.23 -11.63 9.44
C ALA A 23 -8.72 -11.84 9.76
N ASN A 24 -9.37 -10.90 10.44
CA ASN A 24 -10.84 -10.81 10.52
C ASN A 24 -11.22 -9.40 10.97
N ALA A 25 -11.36 -8.47 10.01
CA ALA A 25 -12.14 -7.20 10.10
C ALA A 25 -11.78 -6.16 9.01
N ALA A 26 -10.88 -6.47 8.07
CA ALA A 26 -10.53 -5.58 6.94
C ALA A 26 -10.95 -6.14 5.56
N VAL A 27 -11.74 -7.21 5.53
CA VAL A 27 -11.99 -8.00 4.30
C VAL A 27 -13.06 -7.36 3.39
N ASP A 28 -13.94 -6.49 3.92
CA ASP A 28 -15.06 -5.98 3.13
C ASP A 28 -14.70 -4.80 2.20
N ASP A 29 -13.84 -3.86 2.64
CA ASP A 29 -13.43 -2.72 1.79
C ASP A 29 -12.55 -3.14 0.61
N ASP A 30 -11.70 -4.15 0.81
CA ASP A 30 -10.83 -4.68 -0.25
C ASP A 30 -11.66 -5.46 -1.30
N ARG A 31 -12.84 -5.97 -0.93
CA ARG A 31 -13.71 -6.73 -1.83
C ARG A 31 -14.42 -5.82 -2.82
N GLU A 32 -15.04 -4.74 -2.35
CA GLU A 32 -15.74 -3.80 -3.23
C GLU A 32 -14.77 -3.11 -4.21
N SER A 33 -13.59 -2.74 -3.75
CA SER A 33 -12.56 -2.17 -4.62
C SER A 33 -12.07 -3.17 -5.68
N ARG A 34 -11.92 -4.45 -5.30
CA ARG A 34 -11.52 -5.52 -6.24
C ARG A 34 -12.61 -5.81 -7.26
N ASP A 35 -13.88 -5.78 -6.84
CA ASP A 35 -15.03 -6.00 -7.73
C ASP A 35 -15.15 -4.87 -8.77
N ALA A 36 -15.05 -3.59 -8.35
CA ALA A 36 -15.07 -2.45 -9.26
C ALA A 36 -13.92 -2.47 -10.28
N ARG A 37 -12.71 -2.80 -9.83
CA ARG A 37 -11.53 -2.97 -10.71
C ARG A 37 -11.75 -4.11 -11.71
N THR A 38 -12.31 -5.22 -11.27
CA THR A 38 -12.58 -6.38 -12.12
C THR A 38 -13.60 -6.03 -13.21
N VAL A 39 -14.66 -5.31 -12.85
CA VAL A 39 -15.66 -4.84 -13.82
C VAL A 39 -15.01 -3.91 -14.85
N TYR A 40 -14.18 -2.94 -14.41
CA TYR A 40 -13.47 -2.03 -15.31
C TYR A 40 -12.62 -2.78 -16.34
N CYS A 41 -11.75 -3.70 -15.90
CA CYS A 41 -10.89 -4.44 -16.81
C CYS A 41 -11.63 -5.37 -17.78
N LEU A 42 -12.86 -5.78 -17.45
CA LEU A 42 -13.67 -6.68 -18.28
C LEU A 42 -14.62 -5.95 -19.23
N LEU A 43 -14.67 -4.61 -19.19
CA LEU A 43 -15.40 -3.82 -20.20
C LEU A 43 -14.80 -4.11 -21.58
N PRO A 44 -15.62 -4.33 -22.62
CA PRO A 44 -15.16 -4.65 -23.98
C PRO A 44 -14.08 -3.70 -24.53
N GLU A 45 -14.19 -2.42 -24.17
CA GLU A 45 -13.26 -1.35 -24.56
C GLU A 45 -11.85 -1.55 -24.01
N HIS A 46 -11.70 -2.23 -22.88
CA HIS A 46 -10.42 -2.44 -22.19
C HIS A 46 -9.82 -3.84 -22.38
N ARG A 47 -10.58 -4.79 -22.95
CA ARG A 47 -10.13 -6.19 -23.09
C ARG A 47 -8.89 -6.33 -23.96
N ARG A 48 -8.81 -5.58 -25.05
CA ARG A 48 -7.64 -5.56 -25.94
C ARG A 48 -6.39 -5.05 -25.23
N ASP A 49 -6.52 -3.92 -24.54
CA ASP A 49 -5.40 -3.31 -23.81
C ASP A 49 -4.98 -4.19 -22.62
N LEU A 50 -5.93 -4.88 -21.98
CA LEU A 50 -5.64 -5.86 -20.94
C LEU A 50 -4.86 -7.06 -21.51
N ALA A 51 -5.30 -7.63 -22.64
CA ALA A 51 -4.60 -8.73 -23.29
C ALA A 51 -3.16 -8.34 -23.69
N GLU A 52 -2.96 -7.12 -24.18
CA GLU A 52 -1.63 -6.57 -24.46
C GLU A 52 -0.80 -6.40 -23.18
N ALA A 53 -1.38 -5.85 -22.11
CA ALA A 53 -0.69 -5.69 -20.82
C ALA A 53 -0.23 -7.04 -20.25
N VAL A 54 -1.04 -8.10 -20.38
CA VAL A 54 -0.67 -9.46 -19.95
C VAL A 54 0.57 -9.96 -20.72
N VAL A 55 0.66 -9.68 -22.02
CA VAL A 55 1.83 -10.02 -22.85
C VAL A 55 3.05 -9.17 -22.48
N VAL A 56 2.90 -7.86 -22.31
CA VAL A 56 3.99 -6.93 -21.95
C VAL A 56 4.58 -7.28 -20.58
N LEU A 57 3.74 -7.65 -19.62
CA LEU A 57 4.16 -8.10 -18.30
C LEU A 57 4.75 -9.52 -18.29
N ARG A 58 4.79 -10.20 -19.45
CA ARG A 58 5.24 -11.58 -19.61
C ARG A 58 4.47 -12.56 -18.72
N LEU A 59 3.18 -12.28 -18.50
CA LEU A 59 2.29 -13.18 -17.77
C LEU A 59 1.76 -14.30 -18.68
N VAL A 60 1.72 -14.05 -20.00
CA VAL A 60 1.42 -15.03 -21.04
C VAL A 60 2.43 -14.92 -22.19
N THR A 61 2.55 -15.97 -22.99
CA THR A 61 3.40 -15.96 -24.18
C THR A 61 2.62 -15.34 -25.34
N PRO A 62 3.24 -14.48 -26.18
CA PRO A 62 2.58 -13.98 -27.37
C PRO A 62 2.08 -15.15 -28.23
N GLY A 63 0.80 -15.13 -28.60
CA GLY A 63 0.24 -16.14 -29.49
C GLY A 63 0.84 -16.06 -30.89
N PRO A 64 0.78 -17.15 -31.68
CA PRO A 64 1.19 -17.13 -33.07
C PRO A 64 0.33 -16.09 -33.82
N SER A 65 0.98 -15.08 -34.40
CA SER A 65 0.28 -14.03 -35.13
C SER A 65 -0.49 -14.64 -36.30
N PRO A 66 -1.81 -14.42 -36.42
CA PRO A 66 -2.61 -14.99 -37.52
C PRO A 66 -2.13 -14.52 -38.89
N ALA A 67 -1.35 -13.43 -38.96
CA ALA A 67 -0.73 -12.94 -40.18
C ALA A 67 0.42 -13.84 -40.69
N ALA A 68 1.05 -14.64 -39.83
CA ALA A 68 2.18 -15.49 -40.24
C ALA A 68 1.73 -16.73 -41.05
N THR A 69 0.48 -17.17 -40.90
CA THR A 69 -0.04 -18.39 -41.53
C THR A 69 -0.62 -18.16 -42.93
N ARG A 70 -0.78 -16.90 -43.37
CA ARG A 70 -1.25 -16.59 -44.73
C ARG A 70 -0.10 -16.51 -45.74
N ARG A 71 0.76 -17.53 -45.77
CA ARG A 71 1.52 -17.87 -46.97
C ARG A 71 0.89 -19.11 -47.58
N VAL A 72 -0.16 -18.89 -48.36
CA VAL A 72 -0.75 -19.93 -49.21
C VAL A 72 0.19 -20.14 -50.40
N PRO A 73 0.83 -21.30 -50.58
CA PRO A 73 1.34 -21.68 -51.88
C PRO A 73 0.15 -21.86 -52.83
N SER A 74 0.17 -21.11 -53.93
CA SER A 74 -0.82 -21.12 -55.01
C SER A 74 -1.12 -22.56 -55.49
N PRO A 75 -2.38 -23.05 -55.44
CA PRO A 75 -2.70 -24.38 -55.97
C PRO A 75 -3.31 -24.29 -57.38
N SER A 76 -2.63 -24.92 -58.34
CA SER A 76 -3.28 -25.41 -59.56
C SER A 76 -4.04 -26.71 -59.28
N ALA A 77 -5.31 -26.72 -59.69
CA ALA A 77 -6.13 -27.89 -60.08
C ALA A 77 -6.48 -28.99 -59.04
N SER A 78 -7.73 -28.97 -58.54
CA SER A 78 -8.80 -29.94 -58.88
C SER A 78 -9.88 -30.06 -57.79
N PRO A 79 -11.16 -30.39 -58.14
CA PRO A 79 -12.28 -30.36 -57.22
C PRO A 79 -12.68 -31.76 -56.72
N HIS A 80 -12.60 -32.00 -55.41
CA HIS A 80 -13.39 -33.03 -54.74
C HIS A 80 -14.03 -32.48 -53.47
N VAL A 81 -15.36 -32.42 -53.50
CA VAL A 81 -16.24 -31.95 -52.43
C VAL A 81 -16.17 -32.95 -51.27
N THR A 82 -15.53 -32.56 -50.18
CA THR A 82 -15.62 -33.27 -48.89
C THR A 82 -16.06 -32.26 -47.84
N SER A 83 -17.05 -32.66 -47.03
CA SER A 83 -17.73 -31.88 -45.99
C SER A 83 -16.81 -30.90 -45.23
N PRO A 84 -17.25 -29.66 -44.96
CA PRO A 84 -16.42 -28.68 -44.27
C PRO A 84 -16.18 -29.10 -42.82
N ALA A 85 -14.95 -29.57 -42.53
CA ALA A 85 -14.45 -29.65 -41.17
C ALA A 85 -14.51 -28.25 -40.55
N ALA A 86 -15.09 -28.14 -39.35
CA ALA A 86 -15.28 -26.87 -38.66
C ALA A 86 -13.95 -26.13 -38.58
N VAL A 87 -13.85 -25.01 -39.31
CA VAL A 87 -12.70 -24.12 -39.26
C VAL A 87 -12.60 -23.62 -37.82
N PRO A 88 -11.45 -23.77 -37.14
CA PRO A 88 -11.28 -23.21 -35.80
C PRO A 88 -11.51 -21.70 -35.91
N SER A 89 -12.52 -21.21 -35.19
CA SER A 89 -12.84 -19.79 -35.12
C SER A 89 -11.59 -19.00 -34.75
N SER A 90 -11.25 -18.01 -35.57
CA SER A 90 -10.12 -17.11 -35.32
C SER A 90 -10.17 -16.58 -33.89
N PRO A 91 -9.01 -16.46 -33.22
CA PRO A 91 -8.95 -15.94 -31.86
C PRO A 91 -9.60 -14.55 -31.82
N SER A 92 -10.51 -14.38 -30.89
CA SER A 92 -11.16 -13.11 -30.62
C SER A 92 -10.19 -12.17 -29.90
N ALA A 93 -10.50 -10.87 -29.88
CA ALA A 93 -9.73 -9.90 -29.09
C ALA A 93 -9.76 -10.18 -27.58
N ASP A 94 -10.63 -11.12 -27.16
CA ASP A 94 -10.83 -11.54 -25.79
C ASP A 94 -10.06 -12.83 -25.46
N ASP A 95 -9.27 -13.38 -26.39
CA ASP A 95 -8.51 -14.61 -26.17
C ASP A 95 -7.04 -14.32 -25.86
N VAL A 96 -6.50 -15.03 -24.87
CA VAL A 96 -5.07 -15.01 -24.49
C VAL A 96 -4.44 -16.38 -24.76
N TRP A 97 -3.19 -16.38 -25.21
CA TRP A 97 -2.46 -17.60 -25.54
C TRP A 97 -1.68 -18.12 -24.33
N VAL A 98 -2.12 -19.24 -23.78
CA VAL A 98 -1.53 -19.84 -22.58
C VAL A 98 -1.19 -21.29 -22.88
N GLU A 99 0.07 -21.66 -22.70
CA GLU A 99 0.56 -23.05 -22.83
C GLU A 99 0.18 -23.73 -24.16
N GLY A 100 0.18 -22.98 -25.27
CA GLY A 100 -0.12 -23.52 -26.59
C GLY A 100 -1.60 -23.58 -26.94
N LYS A 101 -2.49 -22.96 -26.14
CA LYS A 101 -3.93 -22.90 -26.38
C LYS A 101 -4.47 -21.48 -26.24
N TRP A 102 -5.39 -21.10 -27.13
CA TRP A 102 -6.22 -19.90 -26.94
C TRP A 102 -7.27 -20.18 -25.87
N ILE A 103 -7.29 -19.37 -24.82
CA ILE A 103 -8.32 -19.39 -23.79
C ILE A 103 -8.93 -18.01 -23.65
N SER A 104 -10.22 -17.94 -23.32
CA SER A 104 -10.86 -16.65 -23.12
C SER A 104 -10.27 -15.93 -21.91
N LEU A 105 -10.25 -14.60 -21.94
CA LEU A 105 -9.79 -13.75 -20.83
C LEU A 105 -10.56 -14.05 -19.54
N LEU A 106 -11.85 -14.43 -19.67
CA LEU A 106 -12.71 -14.78 -18.55
C LEU A 106 -12.29 -16.12 -17.92
N ASP A 107 -12.03 -17.14 -18.75
CA ASP A 107 -11.54 -18.44 -18.29
C ASP A 107 -10.14 -18.29 -17.68
N TRP A 108 -9.28 -17.50 -18.33
CA TRP A 108 -7.94 -17.21 -17.83
C TRP A 108 -7.98 -16.57 -16.44
N ARG A 109 -8.85 -15.57 -16.23
CA ARG A 109 -9.07 -14.92 -14.92
C ARG A 109 -9.41 -15.93 -13.84
N THR A 110 -10.31 -16.89 -14.13
CA THR A 110 -10.72 -17.89 -13.12
C THR A 110 -9.56 -18.81 -12.71
N GLY A 111 -8.65 -19.15 -13.63
CA GLY A 111 -7.46 -19.94 -13.33
C GLY A 111 -6.25 -19.15 -12.81
N HIS A 112 -6.19 -17.84 -13.06
CA HIS A 112 -4.99 -17.01 -12.86
C HIS A 112 -5.28 -15.66 -12.20
N GLN A 113 -6.08 -15.66 -11.13
CA GLN A 113 -6.60 -14.43 -10.50
C GLN A 113 -5.51 -13.42 -10.12
N ALA A 114 -4.39 -13.87 -9.52
CA ALA A 114 -3.28 -12.97 -9.15
C ALA A 114 -2.56 -12.34 -10.35
N ALA A 115 -2.46 -13.05 -11.46
CA ALA A 115 -1.87 -12.53 -12.69
C ALA A 115 -2.83 -11.53 -13.38
N PHE A 116 -4.12 -11.84 -13.36
CA PHE A 116 -5.16 -10.94 -13.85
C PHE A 116 -5.16 -9.62 -13.08
N ASP A 117 -5.15 -9.66 -11.75
CA ASP A 117 -5.07 -8.47 -10.91
C ASP A 117 -3.83 -7.64 -11.28
N LYS A 118 -2.65 -8.25 -11.38
CA LYS A 118 -1.43 -7.54 -11.77
C LYS A 118 -1.52 -6.87 -13.16
N ALA A 119 -2.16 -7.52 -14.13
CA ALA A 119 -2.39 -6.94 -15.45
C ALA A 119 -3.36 -5.75 -15.39
N CYS A 120 -4.43 -5.87 -14.61
CA CYS A 120 -5.36 -4.77 -14.33
C CYS A 120 -4.67 -3.56 -13.69
N ASP A 121 -3.78 -3.79 -12.73
CA ASP A 121 -2.99 -2.74 -12.08
C ASP A 121 -2.13 -1.98 -13.08
N ALA A 122 -1.46 -2.71 -13.97
CA ALA A 122 -0.63 -2.12 -15.01
C ALA A 122 -1.47 -1.32 -16.02
N LEU A 123 -2.62 -1.85 -16.43
CA LEU A 123 -3.52 -1.17 -17.36
C LEU A 123 -4.01 0.16 -16.78
N ILE A 124 -4.52 0.14 -15.53
CA ILE A 124 -4.99 1.35 -14.84
C ILE A 124 -3.83 2.34 -14.60
N GLY A 125 -2.62 1.84 -14.35
CA GLY A 125 -1.44 2.67 -14.16
C GLY A 125 -0.89 3.29 -15.44
N ALA A 126 -1.06 2.63 -16.59
CA ALA A 126 -0.50 3.04 -17.87
C ALA A 126 -1.27 4.19 -18.53
N ASP A 127 -2.58 4.32 -18.25
CA ASP A 127 -3.42 5.32 -18.90
C ASP A 127 -4.23 6.21 -17.94
N PRO A 128 -3.56 7.10 -17.18
CA PRO A 128 -4.25 8.09 -16.37
C PRO A 128 -4.89 9.21 -17.23
N GLN A 129 -4.60 9.28 -18.54
CA GLN A 129 -5.05 10.36 -19.42
C GLN A 129 -6.35 10.03 -20.15
N ARG A 130 -6.63 8.79 -20.56
CA ARG A 130 -7.95 8.43 -21.13
C ARG A 130 -9.11 8.68 -20.18
N LEU A 131 -8.92 8.43 -18.88
CA LEU A 131 -9.88 8.82 -17.83
C LEU A 131 -10.17 10.33 -17.80
N ARG A 132 -9.27 11.14 -18.38
CA ARG A 132 -9.36 12.60 -18.45
C ARG A 132 -9.81 13.10 -19.83
N ASP A 133 -9.54 12.36 -20.90
CA ASP A 133 -9.84 12.74 -22.29
C ASP A 133 -11.24 12.29 -22.74
N ASP A 134 -11.81 11.22 -22.18
CA ASP A 134 -13.23 10.87 -22.35
C ASP A 134 -14.18 11.90 -21.73
N ALA A 135 -13.65 12.83 -20.93
CA ALA A 135 -14.37 14.01 -20.47
C ALA A 135 -14.51 15.10 -21.55
N SER A 136 -13.80 15.00 -22.69
CA SER A 136 -13.78 16.03 -23.74
C SER A 136 -14.81 15.81 -24.87
N ILE A 137 -15.47 14.66 -24.93
CA ILE A 137 -16.45 14.30 -25.98
C ILE A 137 -17.85 14.95 -25.77
N TRP A 138 -18.06 15.67 -24.65
CA TRP A 138 -19.37 16.24 -24.29
C TRP A 138 -19.57 17.77 -24.47
N PRO A 139 -19.09 18.47 -25.52
CA PRO A 139 -19.38 19.92 -25.66
C PRO A 139 -20.87 20.28 -25.67
N GLY A 140 -21.78 19.33 -25.96
CA GLY A 140 -23.23 19.57 -26.07
C GLY A 140 -24.08 19.32 -24.80
N LEU A 141 -23.56 18.66 -23.76
CA LEU A 141 -24.38 18.25 -22.59
C LEU A 141 -23.88 18.81 -21.24
N ILE A 142 -22.87 19.69 -21.28
CA ILE A 142 -22.16 20.26 -20.12
C ILE A 142 -22.97 21.29 -19.32
N GLY A 143 -24.15 21.71 -19.78
CA GLY A 143 -25.00 22.63 -19.02
C GLY A 143 -25.54 22.07 -17.69
N GLY A 144 -25.70 20.74 -17.57
CA GLY A 144 -26.43 20.11 -16.46
C GLY A 144 -25.64 19.13 -15.58
N MET A 145 -24.64 18.41 -16.09
CA MET A 145 -24.02 17.28 -15.36
C MET A 145 -22.67 17.56 -14.67
N VAL A 146 -22.05 18.72 -14.89
CA VAL A 146 -20.82 19.12 -14.18
C VAL A 146 -20.93 18.99 -12.65
N PRO A 147 -22.06 19.33 -11.99
CA PRO A 147 -22.18 19.16 -10.54
C PRO A 147 -22.12 17.70 -10.10
N VAL A 148 -22.65 16.77 -10.91
CA VAL A 148 -22.70 15.33 -10.58
C VAL A 148 -21.31 14.72 -10.69
N ALA A 149 -20.57 15.02 -11.77
CA ALA A 149 -19.21 14.52 -11.95
C ALA A 149 -18.26 15.08 -10.87
N VAL A 150 -18.36 16.37 -10.53
CA VAL A 150 -17.58 16.96 -9.43
C VAL A 150 -17.98 16.34 -8.09
N GLY A 151 -19.26 16.06 -7.88
CA GLY A 151 -19.75 15.35 -6.69
C GLY A 151 -19.13 13.96 -6.55
N ALA A 152 -19.15 13.15 -7.61
CA ALA A 152 -18.56 11.82 -7.61
C ALA A 152 -17.05 11.85 -7.38
N LEU A 153 -16.33 12.77 -8.03
CA LEU A 153 -14.89 12.92 -7.84
C LEU A 153 -14.54 13.34 -6.41
N LEU A 154 -15.29 14.29 -5.83
CA LEU A 154 -15.13 14.70 -4.44
C LEU A 154 -15.41 13.54 -3.48
N THR A 155 -16.42 12.72 -3.76
CA THR A 155 -16.69 11.51 -2.98
C THR A 155 -15.50 10.57 -3.04
N LEU A 156 -14.98 10.22 -4.22
CA LEU A 156 -13.81 9.32 -4.36
C LEU A 156 -12.58 9.84 -3.62
N VAL A 157 -12.31 11.15 -3.74
CA VAL A 157 -11.20 11.78 -3.01
C VAL A 157 -11.45 11.73 -1.50
N ALA A 158 -12.68 11.93 -1.04
CA ALA A 158 -13.06 11.81 0.36
C ALA A 158 -12.89 10.37 0.86
N THR A 159 -13.35 9.35 0.14
CA THR A 159 -13.20 7.94 0.55
C THR A 159 -11.74 7.54 0.60
N ALA A 160 -10.95 7.86 -0.44
CA ALA A 160 -9.51 7.59 -0.45
C ALA A 160 -8.78 8.31 0.68
N TRP A 161 -9.23 9.51 1.04
CA TRP A 161 -8.72 10.25 2.18
C TRP A 161 -9.03 9.58 3.52
N HIS A 162 -10.28 9.15 3.72
CA HIS A 162 -10.70 8.45 4.94
C HIS A 162 -9.90 7.16 5.13
N VAL A 163 -9.75 6.34 4.08
CA VAL A 163 -8.95 5.11 4.13
C VAL A 163 -7.49 5.38 4.51
N ARG A 164 -6.87 6.44 3.96
CA ARG A 164 -5.51 6.83 4.34
C ARG A 164 -5.42 7.29 5.80
N ARG A 165 -6.41 8.05 6.26
CA ARG A 165 -6.49 8.54 7.64
C ARG A 165 -6.64 7.40 8.64
N ASP A 166 -7.50 6.43 8.33
CA ASP A 166 -7.79 5.30 9.21
C ASP A 166 -6.60 4.35 9.29
N ARG A 167 -5.91 4.11 8.16
CA ARG A 167 -4.63 3.38 8.14
C ARG A 167 -3.56 4.07 9.00
N ALA A 168 -3.41 5.39 8.86
CA ALA A 168 -2.43 6.14 9.66
C ALA A 168 -2.78 6.12 11.16
N ALA A 169 -4.07 6.25 11.51
CA ALA A 169 -4.54 6.17 12.88
C ALA A 169 -4.29 4.79 13.49
N LYS A 170 -4.57 3.71 12.74
CA LYS A 170 -4.28 2.34 13.16
C LYS A 170 -2.79 2.12 13.42
N VAL A 171 -1.92 2.51 12.48
CA VAL A 171 -0.47 2.39 12.63
C VAL A 171 0.05 3.19 13.84
N ALA A 172 -0.53 4.36 14.13
CA ALA A 172 -0.18 5.13 15.32
C ALA A 172 -0.62 4.42 16.62
N MET A 173 -1.80 3.80 16.65
CA MET A 173 -2.27 3.01 17.80
C MET A 173 -1.41 1.75 18.02
N ASP A 174 -1.06 1.06 16.94
CA ASP A 174 -0.21 -0.14 16.99
C ASP A 174 1.19 0.21 17.52
N LEU A 175 1.77 1.34 17.07
CA LEU A 175 3.05 1.82 17.59
C LEU A 175 2.98 2.16 19.09
N ARG A 176 1.91 2.82 19.56
CA ARG A 176 1.71 3.11 20.99
C ARG A 176 1.63 1.83 21.81
N THR A 177 0.89 0.84 21.31
CA THR A 177 0.72 -0.45 21.97
C THR A 177 2.07 -1.17 22.09
N ALA A 178 2.86 -1.20 21.02
CA ALA A 178 4.20 -1.78 21.03
C ALA A 178 5.15 -1.04 21.99
N ALA A 179 5.11 0.30 22.03
CA ALA A 179 5.93 1.10 22.94
C ALA A 179 5.59 0.85 24.42
N VAL A 180 4.30 0.70 24.75
CA VAL A 180 3.86 0.35 26.12
C VAL A 180 4.28 -1.06 26.48
N ALA A 181 4.17 -2.02 25.55
CA ALA A 181 4.63 -3.39 25.77
C ALA A 181 6.14 -3.45 26.03
N TYR A 182 6.95 -2.75 25.22
CA TYR A 182 8.39 -2.62 25.41
C TYR A 182 8.73 -1.99 26.77
N ARG A 183 8.07 -0.89 27.14
CA ARG A 183 8.24 -0.27 28.47
C ARG A 183 7.94 -1.25 29.60
N ARG A 184 6.84 -1.99 29.51
CA ARG A 184 6.43 -2.96 30.53
C ARG A 184 7.46 -4.08 30.67
N ALA A 185 7.90 -4.66 29.56
CA ALA A 185 8.93 -5.70 29.54
C ALA A 185 10.25 -5.18 30.15
N GLY A 186 10.69 -3.98 29.77
CA GLY A 186 11.90 -3.37 30.33
C GLY A 186 11.80 -3.10 31.84
N VAL A 187 10.65 -2.63 32.32
CA VAL A 187 10.41 -2.42 33.76
C VAL A 187 10.46 -3.74 34.53
N GLU A 188 9.81 -4.79 34.05
CA GLU A 188 9.82 -6.11 34.71
C GLU A 188 11.22 -6.74 34.68
N TYR A 189 11.94 -6.62 33.56
CA TYR A 189 13.34 -7.05 33.47
C TYR A 189 14.22 -6.36 34.52
N ILE A 190 14.12 -5.04 34.68
CA ILE A 190 14.89 -4.29 35.69
C ILE A 190 14.49 -4.68 37.12
N LYS A 191 13.20 -4.94 37.38
CA LYS A 191 12.72 -5.38 38.69
C LYS A 191 13.26 -6.76 39.04
N GLN A 192 13.15 -7.73 38.14
CA GLN A 192 13.64 -9.10 38.35
C GLN A 192 15.16 -9.09 38.56
N TRP A 193 15.87 -8.28 37.77
CA TRP A 193 17.31 -8.09 37.92
C TRP A 193 17.70 -7.50 39.29
N ARG A 194 16.86 -6.63 39.88
CA ARG A 194 17.08 -6.07 41.22
C ARG A 194 16.82 -7.08 42.34
N GLY A 195 15.84 -7.98 42.18
CA GLY A 195 15.45 -8.96 43.19
C GLY A 195 16.45 -10.11 43.33
N ASP A 196 16.77 -10.77 42.22
CA ASP A 196 17.46 -12.07 42.27
C ASP A 196 18.98 -11.96 42.13
N GLY A 197 19.50 -10.80 41.70
CA GLY A 197 20.92 -10.60 41.42
C GLY A 197 21.46 -11.44 40.25
N ASN A 198 20.65 -12.31 39.66
CA ASN A 198 20.96 -13.01 38.42
C ASN A 198 20.53 -12.17 37.21
N THR A 199 21.13 -12.41 36.05
CA THR A 199 20.68 -11.81 34.80
C THR A 199 19.39 -12.51 34.38
N PRO A 200 18.22 -11.85 34.41
CA PRO A 200 17.00 -12.48 33.95
C PRO A 200 17.08 -12.74 32.44
N GLU A 201 16.29 -13.70 31.98
CA GLU A 201 16.19 -14.01 30.55
C GLU A 201 15.54 -12.82 29.83
N ASP A 202 16.18 -12.34 28.76
CA ASP A 202 15.80 -11.11 28.06
C ASP A 202 14.83 -11.36 26.89
N ARG A 203 14.35 -12.59 26.72
CA ARG A 203 13.45 -12.98 25.60
C ARG A 203 12.22 -12.10 25.48
N GLU A 204 11.57 -11.74 26.59
CA GLU A 204 10.38 -10.88 26.56
C GLU A 204 10.71 -9.44 26.12
N VAL A 205 11.86 -8.92 26.57
CA VAL A 205 12.34 -7.58 26.18
C VAL A 205 12.70 -7.56 24.70
N GLN A 206 13.43 -8.57 24.22
CA GLN A 206 13.79 -8.72 22.80
C GLN A 206 12.55 -8.86 21.92
N ALA A 207 11.56 -9.68 22.31
CA ALA A 207 10.32 -9.83 21.57
C ALA A 207 9.54 -8.50 21.48
N ALA A 208 9.44 -7.77 22.59
CA ALA A 208 8.78 -6.46 22.60
C ALA A 208 9.57 -5.40 21.80
N GLN A 209 10.90 -5.46 21.81
CA GLN A 209 11.76 -4.61 21.00
C GLN A 209 11.55 -4.87 19.51
N HIS A 210 11.59 -6.13 19.06
CA HIS A 210 11.34 -6.47 17.66
C HIS A 210 9.93 -6.09 17.20
N ALA A 211 8.92 -6.22 18.06
CA ALA A 211 7.58 -5.73 17.77
C ALA A 211 7.56 -4.20 17.57
N LEU A 212 8.27 -3.46 18.43
CA LEU A 212 8.40 -2.00 18.31
C LEU A 212 9.14 -1.58 17.05
N GLU A 213 10.26 -2.22 16.73
CA GLU A 213 11.04 -2.00 15.49
C GLU A 213 10.19 -2.29 14.25
N GLY A 214 9.41 -3.38 14.27
CA GLY A 214 8.45 -3.72 13.23
C GLY A 214 7.46 -2.57 12.97
N GLN A 215 6.84 -2.02 14.02
CA GLN A 215 5.90 -0.91 13.89
C GLN A 215 6.58 0.40 13.44
N LEU A 216 7.79 0.69 13.93
CA LEU A 216 8.58 1.84 13.49
C LEU A 216 8.92 1.74 12.00
N SER A 217 9.23 0.56 11.50
CA SER A 217 9.55 0.34 10.08
C SER A 217 8.34 0.58 9.17
N VAL A 218 7.15 0.11 9.58
CA VAL A 218 5.89 0.38 8.88
C VAL A 218 5.63 1.89 8.82
N MET A 219 5.80 2.60 9.93
CA MET A 219 5.61 4.04 9.99
C MET A 219 6.66 4.82 9.17
N ALA A 220 7.91 4.36 9.16
CA ALA A 220 8.99 4.94 8.35
C ALA A 220 8.77 4.77 6.83
N GLY A 221 8.00 3.76 6.42
CA GLY A 221 7.57 3.54 5.04
C GLY A 221 6.46 4.51 4.58
N LEU A 222 5.67 5.05 5.51
CA LEU A 222 4.66 6.05 5.19
C LEU A 222 5.34 7.37 4.80
N ARG A 223 4.94 7.99 3.67
CA ARG A 223 5.43 9.33 3.24
C ARG A 223 4.79 10.46 4.06
N LEU A 224 4.71 10.28 5.38
CA LEU A 224 4.13 11.25 6.32
C LEU A 224 5.24 12.08 6.95
N ALA A 225 4.92 13.33 7.30
CA ALA A 225 5.79 14.08 8.19
C ALA A 225 5.81 13.35 9.55
N GLY A 226 7.02 13.02 10.03
CA GLY A 226 7.24 12.07 11.14
C GLY A 226 8.04 10.82 10.75
N ALA A 227 7.97 10.39 9.49
CA ALA A 227 8.72 9.22 9.01
C ALA A 227 10.24 9.41 9.12
N LYS A 228 10.75 10.62 8.86
CA LYS A 228 12.18 10.95 9.05
C LYS A 228 12.63 10.72 10.50
N ARG A 229 11.80 11.09 11.47
CA ARG A 229 12.11 10.91 12.89
C ARG A 229 12.08 9.44 13.29
N CYS A 230 11.13 8.66 12.77
CA CYS A 230 11.07 7.21 12.98
C CYS A 230 12.29 6.50 12.36
N ARG A 231 12.76 6.94 11.18
CA ARG A 231 14.01 6.42 10.57
C ARG A 231 15.23 6.72 11.42
N LEU A 232 15.36 7.95 11.92
CA LEU A 232 16.45 8.30 12.82
C LEU A 232 16.43 7.46 14.11
N LEU A 233 15.25 7.25 14.70
CA LEU A 233 15.10 6.37 15.87
C LEU A 233 15.44 4.91 15.57
N LEU A 234 15.03 4.39 14.40
CA LEU A 234 15.43 3.04 13.98
C LEU A 234 16.94 2.92 13.82
N THR A 235 17.59 3.91 13.22
CA THR A 235 19.05 3.94 13.08
C THR A 235 19.72 4.00 14.45
N GLU A 236 19.23 4.84 15.36
CA GLU A 236 19.77 4.95 16.72
C GLU A 236 19.56 3.66 17.54
N MET A 237 18.41 3.00 17.42
CA MET A 237 18.14 1.71 18.06
C MET A 237 19.02 0.59 17.49
N TYR A 238 19.22 0.56 16.17
CA TYR A 238 20.07 -0.43 15.52
C TYR A 238 21.57 -0.22 15.83
N GLU A 239 22.02 1.03 15.95
CA GLU A 239 23.38 1.32 16.42
C GLU A 239 23.57 0.93 17.90
N ARG A 240 22.50 0.97 18.71
CA ARG A 240 22.44 0.49 20.10
C ARG A 240 22.05 -0.98 20.25
N GLN A 241 22.20 -1.82 19.21
CA GLN A 241 21.75 -3.22 19.28
C GLN A 241 22.50 -4.06 20.32
N GLU A 242 23.66 -3.57 20.83
CA GLU A 242 24.13 -4.01 22.13
C GLU A 242 23.29 -3.32 23.21
N PRO A 243 22.45 -4.05 23.96
CA PRO A 243 21.70 -3.44 25.04
C PRO A 243 22.67 -2.68 25.95
N PRO A 244 22.30 -1.53 26.53
CA PRO A 244 23.20 -0.79 27.42
C PRO A 244 23.60 -1.61 28.66
N TRP A 245 23.05 -2.79 28.87
CA TRP A 245 23.46 -3.78 29.87
C TRP A 245 24.27 -4.97 29.28
N GLY A 246 24.78 -4.84 28.06
CA GLY A 246 25.50 -5.87 27.31
C GLY A 246 26.72 -6.43 28.03
N SER A 247 27.23 -7.57 27.56
CA SER A 247 28.23 -8.43 28.23
C SER A 247 29.61 -7.79 28.51
N SER A 248 29.77 -6.50 28.26
CA SER A 248 31.00 -5.76 28.49
C SER A 248 31.39 -5.85 29.98
N GLY A 249 32.66 -6.18 30.23
CA GLY A 249 33.21 -6.25 31.57
C GLY A 249 33.21 -4.92 32.33
N GLN A 250 32.94 -3.80 31.65
CA GLN A 250 32.81 -2.47 32.25
C GLN A 250 31.52 -2.35 33.07
N TRP A 251 30.40 -2.88 32.55
CA TRP A 251 29.10 -2.84 33.23
C TRP A 251 29.10 -3.68 34.50
N LYS A 252 29.77 -4.84 34.50
CA LYS A 252 29.96 -5.65 35.71
C LYS A 252 30.70 -4.89 36.83
N ARG A 253 31.62 -3.97 36.48
CA ARG A 253 32.35 -3.14 37.45
C ARG A 253 31.50 -1.99 37.99
N GLN A 254 30.82 -1.25 37.12
CA GLN A 254 29.89 -0.18 37.54
C GLN A 254 28.72 -0.74 38.38
N ARG A 255 28.22 -1.94 38.05
CA ARG A 255 27.18 -2.66 38.79
C ARG A 255 27.54 -2.91 40.25
N LYS A 256 28.78 -3.30 40.53
CA LYS A 256 29.23 -3.58 41.90
C LYS A 256 29.31 -2.31 42.75
N ALA A 257 29.52 -1.15 42.13
CA ALA A 257 29.70 0.11 42.84
C ALA A 257 28.37 0.71 43.30
N ASP A 258 27.31 0.67 42.48
CA ASP A 258 26.02 1.29 42.85
C ASP A 258 24.81 0.80 42.00
N LEU A 259 24.25 -0.36 42.36
CA LEU A 259 23.11 -0.98 41.66
C LEU A 259 21.88 -0.04 41.58
N THR A 260 21.67 0.77 42.62
CA THR A 260 20.51 1.67 42.70
C THR A 260 20.60 2.79 41.68
N LYS A 261 21.75 3.48 41.60
CA LYS A 261 21.99 4.52 40.59
C LYS A 261 21.90 3.98 39.17
N PHE A 262 22.46 2.80 38.94
CA PHE A 262 22.42 2.17 37.63
C PHE A 262 20.97 1.89 37.18
N SER A 263 20.17 1.23 38.02
CA SER A 263 18.77 0.94 37.67
C SER A 263 17.95 2.22 37.46
N ALA A 264 18.19 3.27 38.26
CA ALA A 264 17.54 4.56 38.07
C ALA A 264 17.93 5.23 36.74
N GLN A 265 19.17 5.07 36.28
CA GLN A 265 19.61 5.54 34.97
C GLN A 265 18.91 4.78 33.84
N CYS A 266 18.87 3.45 33.91
CA CYS A 266 18.16 2.63 32.91
C CYS A 266 16.68 2.99 32.80
N PHE A 267 16.01 3.23 33.94
CA PHE A 267 14.61 3.69 33.92
C PHE A 267 14.45 5.04 33.21
N LYS A 268 15.34 6.00 33.48
CA LYS A 268 15.30 7.32 32.81
C LYS A 268 15.51 7.22 31.30
N GLU A 269 16.45 6.40 30.87
CA GLU A 269 16.71 6.16 29.44
C GLU A 269 15.51 5.49 28.76
N LEU A 270 14.95 4.44 29.37
CA LEU A 270 13.76 3.77 28.87
C LEU A 270 12.55 4.72 28.76
N GLU A 271 12.33 5.57 29.77
CA GLU A 271 11.25 6.56 29.73
C GLU A 271 11.48 7.62 28.65
N HIS A 272 12.72 8.05 28.43
CA HIS A 272 13.07 8.99 27.38
C HIS A 272 12.81 8.43 25.98
N GLU A 273 13.19 7.18 25.73
CA GLU A 273 12.94 6.49 24.45
C GLU A 273 11.44 6.36 24.18
N VAL A 274 10.68 5.84 25.15
CA VAL A 274 9.23 5.68 25.04
C VAL A 274 8.56 7.04 24.82
N HIS A 275 8.96 8.08 25.55
CA HIS A 275 8.42 9.41 25.37
C HIS A 275 8.68 9.97 23.96
N THR A 276 9.86 9.70 23.39
CA THR A 276 10.24 10.14 22.04
C THR A 276 9.42 9.42 20.97
N VAL A 277 9.22 8.10 21.11
CA VAL A 277 8.33 7.31 20.24
C VAL A 277 6.88 7.81 20.33
N MET A 278 6.38 8.06 21.54
CA MET A 278 5.02 8.58 21.76
C MET A 278 4.83 10.01 21.23
N ALA A 279 5.89 10.82 21.21
CA ALA A 279 5.87 12.14 20.57
C ALA A 279 5.79 12.00 19.04
N ALA A 280 6.58 11.10 18.43
CA ALA A 280 6.51 10.83 16.99
C ALA A 280 5.13 10.31 16.56
N ALA A 281 4.52 9.42 17.35
CA ALA A 281 3.16 8.93 17.11
C ALA A 281 2.11 10.06 17.16
N ARG A 282 2.23 10.98 18.12
CA ARG A 282 1.36 12.17 18.24
C ARG A 282 1.55 13.14 17.07
N ASP A 283 2.78 13.35 16.62
CA ASP A 283 3.07 14.21 15.47
C ASP A 283 2.46 13.63 14.19
N ALA A 284 2.55 12.32 13.98
CA ALA A 284 1.94 11.63 12.85
C ALA A 284 0.41 11.84 12.80
N GLU A 285 -0.27 11.81 13.95
CA GLU A 285 -1.70 12.12 14.04
C GLU A 285 -2.04 13.58 13.74
N ARG A 286 -1.19 14.52 14.19
CA ARG A 286 -1.42 15.97 13.99
C ARG A 286 -1.26 16.40 12.54
N LEU A 287 -0.44 15.68 11.78
CA LEU A 287 -0.13 15.99 10.39
C LEU A 287 -1.15 15.41 9.40
N LEU A 288 -2.09 14.59 9.90
CA LEU A 288 -3.33 14.34 9.17
C LEU A 288 -4.03 15.68 9.03
N PRO A 289 -4.23 16.19 7.80
CA PRO A 289 -4.78 17.51 7.63
C PRO A 289 -6.14 17.51 8.30
N ARG A 290 -6.27 18.28 9.39
CA ARG A 290 -7.58 18.54 9.96
C ARG A 290 -8.38 19.13 8.80
N PRO A 291 -9.56 18.60 8.46
CA PRO A 291 -10.42 19.26 7.50
C PRO A 291 -10.53 20.69 8.02
N ARG A 292 -9.90 21.65 7.31
CA ARG A 292 -9.93 23.04 7.74
C ARG A 292 -11.42 23.32 7.84
N ALA A 293 -11.90 23.61 9.05
CA ALA A 293 -13.31 23.90 9.31
C ALA A 293 -13.82 25.14 8.52
N GLY A 294 -12.98 25.73 7.66
CA GLY A 294 -13.32 26.63 6.58
C GLY A 294 -13.87 25.93 5.33
N TRP A 295 -14.98 25.20 5.43
CA TRP A 295 -15.97 25.20 4.33
C TRP A 295 -16.58 26.59 4.10
N GLY A 296 -16.19 27.60 4.92
CA GLY A 296 -16.44 29.01 4.66
C GLY A 296 -15.92 29.53 3.32
N GLY A 297 -14.86 28.91 2.74
CA GLY A 297 -14.40 29.27 1.39
C GLY A 297 -15.40 28.90 0.28
N LEU A 298 -16.11 27.78 0.44
CA LEU A 298 -17.20 27.39 -0.46
C LEU A 298 -18.45 28.27 -0.29
N ARG A 299 -18.68 28.85 0.90
CA ARG A 299 -19.68 29.91 1.08
C ARG A 299 -19.29 31.23 0.39
N ALA A 300 -18.00 31.58 0.33
CA ALA A 300 -17.56 32.77 -0.39
C ALA A 300 -17.76 32.63 -1.91
N LEU A 301 -17.53 31.43 -2.47
CA LEU A 301 -17.75 31.14 -3.89
C LEU A 301 -19.24 31.08 -4.27
N THR A 302 -20.11 30.55 -3.40
CA THR A 302 -21.56 30.53 -3.65
C THR A 302 -22.24 31.88 -3.34
N GLY A 303 -21.69 32.67 -2.42
CA GLY A 303 -22.14 34.02 -2.11
C GLY A 303 -21.99 34.98 -3.29
N GLY A 304 -20.87 34.93 -4.01
CA GLY A 304 -20.62 35.78 -5.18
C GLY A 304 -21.57 35.53 -6.37
N VAL A 305 -22.09 34.31 -6.52
CA VAL A 305 -23.04 33.96 -7.58
C VAL A 305 -24.42 34.57 -7.31
N ARG A 306 -24.88 34.57 -6.05
CA ARG A 306 -26.15 35.22 -5.67
C ARG A 306 -26.11 36.73 -5.88
N ASP A 307 -24.97 37.37 -5.66
CA ASP A 307 -24.84 38.82 -5.82
C ASP A 307 -24.82 39.25 -7.30
N ARG A 308 -24.18 38.48 -8.18
CA ARG A 308 -24.25 38.73 -9.64
C ARG A 308 -25.66 38.55 -10.19
N ALA A 309 -26.42 37.56 -9.70
CA ALA A 309 -27.81 37.36 -10.12
C ALA A 309 -28.73 38.53 -9.71
N ARG A 310 -28.52 39.13 -8.52
CA ARG A 310 -29.24 40.34 -8.09
C ARG A 310 -28.86 41.55 -8.94
N LYS A 311 -27.57 41.72 -9.25
CA LYS A 311 -27.08 42.84 -10.08
C LYS A 311 -27.63 42.80 -11.51
N MET A 312 -27.77 41.60 -12.09
CA MET A 312 -28.38 41.45 -13.43
C MET A 312 -29.88 41.71 -13.44
N LYS A 313 -30.64 41.31 -12.40
CA LYS A 313 -32.07 41.67 -12.28
C LYS A 313 -32.29 43.18 -12.13
N ALA A 314 -31.38 43.89 -11.45
CA ALA A 314 -31.47 45.34 -11.32
C ALA A 314 -31.23 46.08 -12.64
N LEU A 315 -30.35 45.56 -13.51
CA LEU A 315 -30.05 46.17 -14.82
C LEU A 315 -31.14 45.89 -15.87
N GLY A 316 -31.87 44.77 -15.78
CA GLY A 316 -32.98 44.46 -16.67
C GLY A 316 -34.23 45.34 -16.45
N ARG A 317 -34.40 45.96 -15.28
CA ARG A 317 -35.61 46.73 -14.92
C ARG A 317 -35.57 48.21 -15.35
N LYS A 318 -34.45 48.71 -15.87
CA LYS A 318 -34.27 50.11 -16.32
C LYS A 318 -34.50 50.32 -17.83
N LYS A 319 -34.93 49.29 -18.55
CA LYS A 319 -35.17 49.34 -20.01
C LYS A 319 -36.65 49.23 -20.40
N SER A 320 -37.56 49.48 -19.47
CA SER A 320 -39.01 49.63 -19.74
C SER A 320 -39.46 51.04 -19.42
#